data_AF-A0A7Y2FHV4-F1
#
_entry.id   AF-A0A7Y2FHV4-F1
#
_cell.length_a   1.000
_cell.length_b   1.000
_cell.length_c   1.000
_cell.angle_alpha   90.00
_cell.angle_beta   90.00
_cell.angle_gamma   90.00
#
_symmetry.space_group_name_H-M   'P 1'
#
loop_
_entity.id
_entity.type
_entity.pdbx_description
1 polymer ?
#
loop_
_entity_poly.entity_id
_entity_poly.type
_entity_poly.pdbx_seq_one_letter_code
_entity_poly.pdbx_strand_id
1 'polypeptide(L)'
;LFSGGWSFDPAFGPNGTDYVMGSETEFTARLEAAGHEPVYLPRASVEHQIRDEQLGAPWLFGRAMRAGRMEAVKSGHPGGANLFGAPRYLTRAVVSAWLRYTLALSPRAKLHAGIELGRLRGLIREYRAMRRSRVTDGAARV
;
A
#
# COMPACT_ATOMS: atom_id res chain seq x y z
N LEU A 1 12.07 -21.08 12.09
CA LEU A 1 11.21 -20.42 11.06
C LEU A 1 11.92 -20.40 9.71
N PHE A 2 12.96 -19.58 9.51
CA PHE A 2 13.69 -19.55 8.22
C PHE A 2 14.34 -20.87 7.82
N SER A 3 14.92 -21.61 8.77
CA SER A 3 15.43 -22.97 8.55
C SER A 3 14.35 -23.99 8.16
N GLY A 4 13.08 -23.67 8.41
CA GLY A 4 11.92 -24.48 8.04
C GLY A 4 11.29 -24.05 6.71
N GLY A 5 11.97 -23.22 5.90
CA GLY A 5 11.51 -22.80 4.57
C GLY A 5 10.66 -21.52 4.54
N TRP A 6 10.39 -20.89 5.69
CA TRP A 6 9.67 -19.62 5.74
C TRP A 6 10.60 -18.46 5.33
N SER A 7 10.26 -17.71 4.30
CA SER A 7 11.00 -16.52 3.85
C SER A 7 10.06 -15.37 3.51
N PHE A 8 10.58 -14.14 3.44
CA PHE A 8 9.84 -13.01 2.89
C PHE A 8 9.56 -13.21 1.40
N ASP A 9 8.35 -12.86 0.95
CA ASP A 9 8.02 -12.84 -0.47
C ASP A 9 8.70 -11.63 -1.15
N PRO A 10 9.57 -11.83 -2.15
CA PRO A 10 10.29 -10.75 -2.84
C PRO A 10 9.38 -9.81 -3.65
N ALA A 11 8.10 -10.16 -3.85
CA ALA A 11 7.10 -9.26 -4.42
C ALA A 11 6.75 -8.10 -3.48
N PHE A 12 7.00 -8.24 -2.18
CA PHE A 12 6.70 -7.25 -1.15
C PHE A 12 7.96 -6.72 -0.47
N GLY A 13 7.89 -5.45 -0.08
CA GLY A 13 9.00 -4.75 0.56
C GLY A 13 10.03 -4.20 -0.43
N PRO A 14 11.06 -3.51 0.07
CA PRO A 14 12.00 -2.78 -0.77
C PRO A 14 12.80 -3.70 -1.70
N ASN A 15 12.45 -3.72 -2.99
CA ASN A 15 13.21 -4.43 -4.05
C ASN A 15 13.68 -3.48 -5.17
N GLY A 16 13.65 -2.17 -4.91
CA GLY A 16 13.98 -1.12 -5.88
C GLY A 16 13.21 0.16 -5.59
N THR A 17 12.92 0.95 -6.63
CA THR A 17 12.20 2.22 -6.50
C THR A 17 10.67 2.07 -6.55
N ASP A 18 10.16 0.96 -7.11
CA ASP A 18 8.74 0.75 -7.40
C ASP A 18 8.15 -0.54 -6.81
N TYR A 19 8.16 -0.65 -5.48
CA TYR A 19 7.65 -1.84 -4.77
C TYR A 19 6.34 -1.61 -4.03
N VAL A 20 5.63 -2.70 -3.76
CA VAL A 20 4.52 -2.75 -2.80
C VAL A 20 5.13 -2.91 -1.41
N MET A 21 4.84 -2.01 -0.47
CA MET A 21 5.38 -2.14 0.89
C MET A 21 4.61 -3.16 1.71
N GLY A 22 5.18 -3.60 2.85
CA GLY A 22 4.47 -4.47 3.78
C GLY A 22 4.94 -5.92 3.79
N SER A 23 6.21 -6.18 3.47
CA SER A 23 6.81 -7.52 3.59
C SER A 23 6.61 -8.14 4.97
N GLU A 24 6.71 -7.35 6.04
CA GLU A 24 6.42 -7.80 7.40
C GLU A 24 4.94 -8.18 7.58
N THR A 25 4.02 -7.35 7.09
CA THR A 25 2.58 -7.58 7.18
C THR A 25 2.16 -8.83 6.38
N GLU A 26 2.72 -9.01 5.17
CA GLU A 26 2.50 -10.23 4.38
C GLU A 26 3.05 -11.45 5.12
N PHE A 27 4.29 -11.40 5.57
CA PHE A 27 4.97 -12.54 6.17
C PHE A 27 4.27 -12.98 7.47
N THR A 28 3.92 -12.04 8.33
CA THR A 28 3.21 -12.32 9.59
C THR A 28 1.80 -12.85 9.34
N ALA A 29 1.05 -12.31 8.38
CA ALA A 29 -0.26 -12.83 8.00
C ALA A 29 -0.17 -14.26 7.45
N ARG A 30 0.87 -14.58 6.67
CA ARG A 30 1.07 -15.94 6.15
C ARG A 30 1.49 -16.93 7.24
N LEU A 31 2.30 -16.50 8.20
CA LEU A 31 2.64 -17.30 9.38
C LEU A 31 1.39 -17.59 10.24
N GLU A 32 0.57 -16.58 10.51
CA GLU A 32 -0.69 -16.72 11.23
C GLU A 32 -1.64 -17.70 10.53
N ALA A 33 -1.80 -17.58 9.20
CA ALA A 33 -2.60 -18.50 8.39
C ALA A 33 -2.09 -19.95 8.43
N ALA A 34 -0.82 -20.18 8.75
CA ALA A 34 -0.23 -21.51 8.93
C ALA A 34 -0.23 -22.00 10.39
N GLY A 35 -0.93 -21.30 11.28
CA GLY A 35 -1.09 -21.69 12.69
C GLY A 35 0.04 -21.24 13.60
N HIS A 36 0.93 -20.34 13.17
CA HIS A 36 1.88 -19.71 14.07
C HIS A 36 1.20 -18.61 14.88
N GLU A 37 1.45 -18.59 16.19
CA GLU A 37 0.87 -17.58 17.09
C GLU A 37 1.86 -16.46 17.40
N PRO A 38 1.41 -15.19 17.45
CA PRO A 38 2.24 -14.09 17.88
C PRO A 38 2.48 -14.15 19.40
N VAL A 39 3.70 -13.87 19.84
CA VAL A 39 4.03 -13.71 21.26
C VAL A 39 4.10 -12.24 21.61
N TYR A 40 3.25 -11.80 22.55
CA TYR A 40 3.29 -10.44 23.07
C TYR A 40 4.31 -10.32 24.21
N LEU A 41 5.30 -9.46 24.05
CA LEU A 41 6.36 -9.21 25.04
C LEU A 41 6.23 -7.78 25.59
N PRO A 42 5.46 -7.54 26.66
CA PRO A 42 5.12 -6.19 27.14
C PRO A 42 6.32 -5.38 27.64
N ARG A 43 7.43 -6.03 27.99
CA ARG A 43 8.66 -5.38 28.46
C ARG A 43 9.69 -5.15 27.35
N ALA A 44 9.44 -5.65 26.13
CA ALA A 44 10.33 -5.40 25.01
C ALA A 44 10.20 -3.93 24.59
N SER A 45 11.33 -3.23 24.47
CA SER A 45 11.40 -1.89 23.91
C SER A 45 11.98 -1.96 22.50
N VAL A 46 11.32 -1.29 21.55
CA VAL A 46 11.77 -1.21 20.16
C VAL A 46 11.97 0.26 19.78
N GLU A 47 13.23 0.62 19.58
CA GLU A 47 13.59 1.97 19.14
C GLU A 47 13.46 2.09 17.62
N HIS A 48 12.71 3.10 17.18
CA HIS A 48 12.53 3.37 15.76
C HIS A 48 13.58 4.39 15.30
N GLN A 49 14.45 4.00 14.39
CA GLN A 49 15.32 4.94 13.71
C GLN A 49 14.54 5.65 12.59
N ILE A 50 14.28 6.95 12.78
CA ILE A 50 13.67 7.83 11.79
C ILE A 50 14.72 8.84 11.34
N ARG A 51 15.02 8.86 10.05
CA ARG A 51 15.95 9.80 9.43
C ARG A 51 15.23 11.10 9.07
N ASP A 52 15.97 12.21 8.98
CA ASP A 52 15.40 13.53 8.73
C ASP A 52 14.60 13.59 7.43
N GLU A 53 15.06 12.93 6.37
CA GLU A 53 14.34 12.88 5.09
C GLU A 53 12.97 12.19 5.20
N GLN A 54 12.79 11.30 6.18
CA GLN A 54 11.53 10.58 6.42
C GLN A 54 10.45 11.46 7.06
N LEU A 55 10.83 12.62 7.58
CA LEU A 55 9.92 13.63 8.12
C LEU A 55 9.42 14.59 7.02
N GLY A 56 10.03 14.56 5.85
CA GLY A 56 9.67 15.40 4.72
C GLY A 56 8.37 14.97 4.03
N ALA A 57 7.56 15.95 3.62
CA ALA A 57 6.34 15.73 2.85
C ALA A 57 6.55 14.83 1.59
N PRO A 58 7.62 15.00 0.78
CA PRO A 58 7.85 14.13 -0.37
C PRO A 58 7.98 12.65 0.02
N TRP A 59 8.72 12.37 1.10
CA TRP A 59 8.90 11.00 1.58
C TRP A 59 7.59 10.42 2.12
N LEU A 60 6.85 11.19 2.91
CA LEU A 60 5.56 10.78 3.47
C LEU A 60 4.52 10.48 2.37
N PHE A 61 4.44 11.31 1.33
CA PHE A 61 3.52 11.09 0.21
C PHE A 61 3.91 9.86 -0.61
N GLY A 62 5.21 9.66 -0.83
CA GLY A 62 5.74 8.46 -1.49
C GLY A 62 5.46 7.20 -0.68
N ARG A 63 5.66 7.24 0.64
CA ARG A 63 5.31 6.12 1.53
C ARG A 63 3.82 5.83 1.50
N ALA A 64 2.98 6.85 1.57
CA ALA A 64 1.53 6.69 1.50
C ALA A 64 1.09 6.03 0.19
N MET A 65 1.73 6.39 -0.94
CA MET A 65 1.50 5.72 -2.22
C MET A 65 1.85 4.24 -2.18
N ARG A 66 2.99 3.85 -1.60
CA ARG A 66 3.34 2.43 -1.45
C ARG A 66 2.35 1.70 -0.53
N ALA A 67 1.86 2.36 0.52
CA ALA A 67 0.86 1.81 1.43
C ALA A 67 -0.48 1.57 0.72
N GLY A 68 -0.92 2.53 -0.11
CA GLY A 68 -2.14 2.39 -0.91
C GLY A 68 -2.07 1.25 -1.93
N ARG A 69 -0.88 0.92 -2.45
CA ARG A 69 -0.70 -0.30 -3.28
C ARG A 69 -0.97 -1.56 -2.46
N MET A 70 -0.38 -1.67 -1.26
CA MET A 70 -0.62 -2.82 -0.39
C MET A 70 -2.09 -2.96 -0.01
N GLU A 71 -2.78 -1.85 0.23
CA GLU A 71 -4.22 -1.85 0.52
C GLU A 71 -5.04 -2.46 -0.63
N ALA A 72 -4.72 -2.16 -1.89
CA ALA A 72 -5.36 -2.77 -3.05
C ALA A 72 -5.06 -4.27 -3.13
N VAL A 73 -3.81 -4.69 -2.91
CA VAL A 73 -3.43 -6.11 -2.90
C VAL A 73 -4.21 -6.88 -1.82
N LYS A 74 -4.28 -6.35 -0.59
CA LYS A 74 -5.05 -6.97 0.51
C LYS A 74 -6.55 -7.04 0.20
N SER A 75 -7.09 -6.01 -0.44
CA SER A 75 -8.51 -5.93 -0.79
C SER A 75 -8.88 -6.84 -1.96
N GLY A 76 -7.88 -7.34 -2.70
CA GLY A 76 -8.11 -8.17 -3.89
C GLY A 76 -8.79 -7.40 -5.02
N HIS A 77 -9.61 -8.09 -5.81
CA HIS A 77 -10.35 -7.46 -6.90
C HIS A 77 -11.65 -6.84 -6.38
N PRO A 78 -11.80 -5.51 -6.43
CA PRO A 78 -12.99 -4.85 -5.95
C PRO A 78 -14.17 -5.20 -6.86
N GLY A 79 -15.27 -5.65 -6.26
CA GLY A 79 -16.54 -5.80 -6.96
C GLY A 79 -17.10 -4.44 -7.41
N GLY A 80 -17.94 -4.46 -8.45
CA GLY A 80 -18.68 -3.28 -8.92
C GLY A 80 -18.06 -2.53 -10.10
N ALA A 81 -18.59 -1.34 -10.36
CA ALA A 81 -18.27 -0.57 -11.56
C ALA A 81 -16.89 0.10 -11.46
N ASN A 82 -16.07 -0.17 -12.47
CA ASN A 82 -14.77 0.45 -12.65
C ASN A 82 -14.85 1.67 -13.58
N LEU A 83 -14.00 2.66 -13.32
CA LEU A 83 -13.77 3.81 -14.18
C LEU A 83 -12.25 3.96 -14.39
N PHE A 84 -11.80 4.04 -15.64
CA PHE A 84 -10.38 4.07 -16.00
C PHE A 84 -9.54 2.94 -15.37
N GLY A 85 -10.11 1.74 -15.21
CA GLY A 85 -9.40 0.57 -14.69
C GLY A 85 -9.19 0.54 -13.17
N ALA A 86 -9.90 1.37 -12.41
CA ALA A 86 -9.96 1.31 -10.96
C ALA A 86 -11.42 1.52 -10.48
N PRO A 87 -11.77 1.18 -9.23
CA PRO A 87 -13.12 1.44 -8.70
C PRO A 87 -13.58 2.89 -8.86
N ARG A 88 -14.80 3.10 -9.36
CA ARG A 88 -15.32 4.45 -9.66
C ARG A 88 -15.30 5.41 -8.46
N TYR A 89 -15.42 4.89 -7.24
CA TYR A 89 -15.42 5.71 -6.03
C TYR A 89 -14.07 6.41 -5.81
N LEU A 90 -12.98 5.82 -6.31
CA LEU A 90 -11.64 6.40 -6.19
C LEU A 90 -11.48 7.67 -7.01
N THR A 91 -12.23 7.82 -8.12
CA THR A 91 -12.21 9.07 -8.90
C THR A 91 -12.71 10.23 -8.04
N ARG A 92 -13.86 10.08 -7.39
CA ARG A 92 -14.38 11.09 -6.45
C ARG A 92 -13.41 11.32 -5.29
N ALA A 93 -12.84 10.25 -4.73
CA ALA A 93 -11.91 10.34 -3.60
C ALA A 93 -10.66 11.16 -3.97
N VAL A 94 -10.05 10.91 -5.14
CA VAL A 94 -8.87 11.64 -5.61
C VAL A 94 -9.20 13.11 -5.86
N VAL A 95 -10.31 13.42 -6.53
CA VAL A 95 -10.72 14.81 -6.76
C VAL A 95 -10.93 15.53 -5.42
N SER A 96 -11.59 14.88 -4.45
CA SER A 96 -11.84 15.44 -3.13
C SER A 96 -10.55 15.65 -2.33
N ALA A 97 -9.60 14.71 -2.38
CA ALA A 97 -8.29 14.85 -1.74
C ALA A 97 -7.43 15.92 -2.43
N TRP A 98 -7.54 16.06 -3.74
CA TRP A 98 -6.85 17.08 -4.53
C TRP A 98 -7.34 18.47 -4.16
N LEU A 99 -8.66 18.69 -4.13
CA LEU A 99 -9.26 19.94 -3.69
C LEU A 99 -8.84 20.31 -2.26
N ARG A 100 -8.86 19.34 -1.33
CA ARG A 100 -8.39 19.56 0.05
C ARG A 100 -6.92 19.95 0.11
N TYR A 101 -6.08 19.37 -0.75
CA TYR A 101 -4.65 19.69 -0.80
C TYR A 101 -4.38 21.07 -1.38
N THR A 102 -5.08 21.45 -2.45
CA THR A 102 -4.90 22.74 -3.13
C THR A 102 -5.46 23.90 -2.32
N LEU A 103 -6.61 23.70 -1.67
CA LEU A 103 -7.29 24.70 -0.85
C LEU A 103 -6.84 24.70 0.62
N ALA A 104 -5.88 23.87 1.01
CA ALA A 104 -5.39 23.81 2.38
C ALA A 104 -4.71 25.11 2.80
N LEU A 105 -5.25 25.76 3.84
CA LEU A 105 -4.70 26.98 4.41
C LEU A 105 -3.65 26.73 5.50
N SER A 106 -3.54 25.51 6.02
CA SER A 106 -2.55 25.16 7.05
C SER A 106 -1.58 24.09 6.56
N PRO A 107 -0.30 24.13 6.99
CA PRO A 107 0.69 23.10 6.66
C PRO A 107 0.23 21.71 7.06
N ARG A 108 -0.42 21.58 8.22
CA ARG A 108 -0.96 20.31 8.72
C ARG A 108 -2.07 19.77 7.81
N ALA A 109 -3.05 20.61 7.44
CA ALA A 109 -4.12 20.19 6.52
C ALA A 109 -3.55 19.78 5.16
N LYS A 110 -2.57 20.53 4.65
CA LYS A 110 -1.88 20.23 3.39
C LYS A 110 -1.14 18.90 3.46
N LEU A 111 -0.44 18.63 4.56
CA LEU A 111 0.27 17.37 4.76
C LEU A 111 -0.70 16.18 4.80
N HIS A 112 -1.78 16.26 5.58
CA HIS A 112 -2.78 15.19 5.65
C HIS A 112 -3.46 14.93 4.30
N ALA A 113 -3.85 15.99 3.58
CA ALA A 113 -4.44 15.86 2.25
C ALA A 113 -3.44 15.27 1.24
N GLY A 114 -2.16 15.61 1.34
CA GLY A 114 -1.10 15.07 0.48
C GLY A 114 -0.80 13.60 0.75
N ILE A 115 -0.80 13.17 2.02
CA ILE A 115 -0.71 11.75 2.40
C ILE A 115 -1.88 10.96 1.81
N GLU A 116 -3.10 11.48 1.94
CA GLU A 116 -4.29 10.83 1.40
C GLU A 116 -4.25 10.76 -0.13
N LEU A 117 -3.81 11.82 -0.81
CA LEU A 117 -3.57 11.81 -2.25
C LEU A 117 -2.55 10.74 -2.64
N GLY A 118 -1.44 10.63 -1.90
CA GLY A 118 -0.44 9.59 -2.11
C GLY A 118 -1.07 8.21 -2.05
N ARG A 119 -1.80 7.92 -0.96
CA ARG A 119 -2.50 6.65 -0.74
C ARG A 119 -3.47 6.31 -1.87
N LEU A 120 -4.36 7.23 -2.24
CA LEU A 120 -5.33 7.03 -3.32
C LEU A 120 -4.67 6.78 -4.68
N ARG A 121 -3.55 7.47 -4.97
CA ARG A 121 -2.76 7.21 -6.19
C ARG A 121 -2.16 5.80 -6.18
N GLY A 122 -1.72 5.33 -5.02
CA GLY A 122 -1.26 3.96 -4.81
C GLY A 122 -2.33 2.93 -5.15
N LEU A 123 -3.52 3.08 -4.57
CA LEU A 123 -4.68 2.22 -4.83
C LEU A 123 -5.01 2.15 -6.33
N ILE A 124 -5.17 3.30 -6.98
CA ILE A 124 -5.51 3.36 -8.42
C ILE A 124 -4.43 2.69 -9.27
N ARG A 125 -3.15 2.94 -8.98
CA ARG A 125 -2.02 2.33 -9.70
C ARG A 125 -2.11 0.80 -9.63
N GLU A 126 -2.29 0.28 -8.43
CA GLU A 126 -2.28 -1.17 -8.19
C GLU A 126 -3.52 -1.85 -8.79
N TYR A 127 -4.71 -1.29 -8.62
CA TYR A 127 -5.92 -1.83 -9.28
C TYR A 127 -5.79 -1.88 -10.81
N ARG A 128 -5.17 -0.85 -11.41
CA ARG A 128 -4.88 -0.84 -12.85
C ARG A 128 -3.86 -1.92 -13.23
N ALA A 129 -2.87 -2.19 -12.38
CA ALA A 129 -1.88 -3.24 -12.60
C ALA A 129 -2.51 -4.63 -12.51
N MET A 130 -3.24 -4.93 -11.43
CA MET A 130 -3.95 -6.20 -11.23
C MET A 130 -4.92 -6.51 -12.38
N ARG A 131 -5.63 -5.49 -12.88
CA ARG A 131 -6.51 -5.65 -14.04
C ARG A 131 -5.76 -6.03 -15.32
N ARG A 132 -4.57 -5.48 -15.56
CA ARG A 132 -3.75 -5.85 -16.74
C ARG A 132 -3.31 -7.31 -16.67
N SER A 133 -2.83 -7.76 -15.52
CA SER A 133 -2.41 -9.15 -15.31
C SER A 133 -3.56 -10.14 -15.53
N ARG A 134 -4.79 -9.78 -15.13
CA ARG A 134 -5.97 -10.62 -15.39
C ARG A 134 -6.35 -10.73 -16.87
N VAL A 135 -6.19 -9.63 -17.62
CA VAL A 135 -6.46 -9.65 -19.08
C VAL A 135 -5.44 -10.54 -19.79
N THR A 136 -4.17 -10.50 -19.39
CA THR A 136 -3.13 -11.38 -19.96
C THR A 136 -3.35 -12.84 -19.59
N ASP A 137 -3.70 -13.14 -18.34
CA ASP A 137 -3.98 -14.52 -17.89
C ASP A 137 -5.26 -15.10 -18.51
N GLY A 138 -6.26 -14.25 -18.79
CA GLY A 138 -7.48 -14.64 -19.49
C GLY A 138 -7.27 -14.86 -20.99
N ALA A 139 -6.42 -14.06 -21.64
CA ALA A 139 -6.08 -14.20 -23.05
C ALA A 139 -5.15 -15.40 -23.34
N ALA A 140 -4.32 -15.80 -22.37
CA ALA A 140 -3.47 -16.99 -22.47
C ALA A 140 -4.21 -18.33 -22.27
N ARG A 141 -5.51 -18.28 -21.95
CA ARG A 141 -6.36 -19.46 -21.69
C ARG A 141 -7.46 -19.66 -22.76
N VAL A 142 -7.37 -18.98 -23.91
CA VAL A 142 -8.29 -19.12 -25.06
C VAL A 142 -7.53 -19.65 -26.27
#